data_AF-A0A510JFQ1-F1
#
_entry.id   AF-A0A510JFQ1-F1
#
_cell.length_a   1.000
_cell.length_b   1.000
_cell.length_c   1.000
_cell.angle_alpha   90.00
_cell.angle_beta   90.00
_cell.angle_gamma   90.00
#
_symmetry.space_group_name_H-M   'P 1'
#
loop_
_entity.id
_entity.type
_entity.pdbx_description
1 polymer ?
#
loop_
_entity_poly.entity_id
_entity_poly.type
_entity_poly.pdbx_seq_one_letter_code
_entity_poly.pdbx_strand_id
1 'polypeptide(L)'
;MDKYRISGKNIIFYKNKTYTLDYVYSIGIKKYENRIDLEIYKIKENSMFSFFKELNFLNMIDKISFKLDEFDRVVGVNNYEDLKIKIRSKLILLEIKRPKLEEIIEFLDQKLEKVEDFLDSIFEIDFIDFLFCGNLEKRKNRNFYGVKPVENFEILIEMKKENSQENFIYSLEKESLNKKLLKYYINNEKIPNYFVEGKGVKIYLNNVLQSAKLELRSGEEEKFEREIHLNIEKE
;
A
#
# COMPACT_ATOMS: atom_id res chain seq x y z
N MET A 1 18.34 6.65 13.53
CA MET A 1 17.07 6.62 12.78
C MET A 1 17.43 7.03 11.39
N ASP A 2 17.21 6.14 10.44
CA ASP A 2 17.59 6.38 9.06
C ASP A 2 16.48 7.17 8.37
N LYS A 3 16.86 8.18 7.60
CA LYS A 3 15.91 9.03 6.87
C LYS A 3 15.86 8.61 5.43
N TYR A 4 14.67 8.67 4.86
CA TYR A 4 14.40 8.24 3.50
C TYR A 4 13.50 9.23 2.78
N ARG A 5 13.85 9.48 1.53
CA ARG A 5 12.98 10.11 0.57
C ARG A 5 12.30 9.02 -0.25
N ILE A 6 10.97 9.09 -0.32
CA ILE A 6 10.16 8.21 -1.16
C ILE A 6 9.56 9.07 -2.24
N SER A 7 9.74 8.68 -3.50
CA SER A 7 8.99 9.23 -4.63
C SER A 7 8.19 8.12 -5.27
N GLY A 8 6.90 8.35 -5.45
CA GLY A 8 6.01 7.41 -6.09
C GLY A 8 5.15 8.06 -7.16
N LYS A 9 4.74 7.24 -8.13
CA LYS A 9 3.78 7.60 -9.16
C LYS A 9 2.81 6.44 -9.33
N ASN A 10 1.53 6.73 -9.21
CA ASN A 10 0.45 5.78 -9.43
C ASN A 10 -0.41 6.28 -10.60
N ILE A 11 -0.55 5.47 -11.64
CA ILE A 11 -1.26 5.80 -12.87
C ILE A 11 -2.41 4.82 -13.00
N ILE A 12 -3.63 5.34 -13.15
CA ILE A 12 -4.84 4.54 -13.31
C ILE A 12 -5.46 4.86 -14.67
N PHE A 13 -5.52 3.87 -15.54
CA PHE A 13 -6.26 3.90 -16.79
C PHE A 13 -7.62 3.26 -16.56
N TYR A 14 -8.69 4.02 -16.76
CA TYR A 14 -10.05 3.51 -16.65
C TYR A 14 -10.91 4.05 -17.77
N LYS A 15 -11.40 3.14 -18.62
CA LYS A 15 -12.09 3.49 -19.87
C LYS A 15 -11.19 4.45 -20.68
N ASN A 16 -11.69 5.64 -21.02
CA ASN A 16 -10.98 6.64 -21.85
C ASN A 16 -10.32 7.75 -21.01
N LYS A 17 -10.03 7.50 -19.73
CA LYS A 17 -9.43 8.49 -18.83
C LYS A 17 -8.20 7.93 -18.13
N THR A 18 -7.18 8.77 -18.00
CA THR A 18 -5.97 8.51 -17.22
C THR A 18 -5.95 9.42 -16.00
N TYR A 19 -5.79 8.82 -14.83
CA TYR A 19 -5.60 9.52 -13.57
C TYR A 19 -4.18 9.27 -13.09
N THR A 20 -3.51 10.31 -12.60
CA THR A 20 -2.14 10.21 -12.11
C THR A 20 -2.06 10.85 -10.74
N LEU A 21 -1.41 10.13 -9.82
CA LEU A 21 -1.04 10.61 -8.50
C LEU A 21 0.47 10.49 -8.36
N ASP A 22 1.15 11.64 -8.33
CA ASP A 22 2.56 11.72 -7.99
C ASP A 22 2.69 12.09 -6.51
N TYR A 23 3.62 11.45 -5.79
CA TYR A 23 3.84 11.74 -4.39
C TYR A 23 5.29 11.67 -3.98
N VAL A 24 5.63 12.47 -2.96
CA VAL A 24 6.94 12.48 -2.31
C VAL A 24 6.74 12.51 -0.81
N TYR A 25 7.30 11.52 -0.13
CA TYR A 25 7.37 11.45 1.33
C TYR A 25 8.83 11.63 1.80
N SER A 26 9.00 12.26 2.96
CA SER A 26 10.23 12.16 3.75
C SER A 26 9.85 11.48 5.06
N ILE A 27 10.49 10.35 5.34
CA ILE A 27 10.19 9.50 6.49
C ILE A 27 11.46 9.16 7.28
N GLY A 28 11.31 8.92 8.58
CA GLY A 28 12.32 8.31 9.42
C GLY A 28 11.94 6.87 9.74
N ILE A 29 12.87 5.94 9.61
CA ILE A 29 12.68 4.54 9.98
C ILE A 29 13.70 4.18 11.07
N LYS A 30 13.21 3.59 12.16
CA LYS A 30 14.05 2.97 13.18
C LYS A 30 13.56 1.54 13.43
N LYS A 31 14.37 0.57 12.97
CA LYS A 31 14.12 -0.85 13.17
C LYS A 31 14.68 -1.33 14.51
N TYR A 32 13.89 -2.12 15.21
CA TYR A 32 14.26 -2.92 16.38
C TYR A 32 13.95 -4.39 16.06
N GLU A 33 14.24 -5.30 16.98
CA GLU A 33 14.04 -6.74 16.78
C GLU A 33 12.57 -7.11 16.51
N ASN A 34 11.62 -6.53 17.25
CA ASN A 34 10.19 -6.86 17.18
C ASN A 34 9.30 -5.65 16.81
N ARG A 35 9.91 -4.56 16.31
CA ARG A 35 9.21 -3.29 16.12
C ARG A 35 9.87 -2.42 15.05
N ILE A 36 9.06 -1.68 14.31
CA ILE A 36 9.51 -0.59 13.44
C ILE A 36 8.81 0.69 13.86
N ASP A 37 9.59 1.71 14.19
CA ASP A 37 9.07 3.07 14.33
C ASP A 37 9.22 3.80 12.99
N LEU A 38 8.11 4.29 12.45
CA LEU A 38 8.00 5.11 11.25
C LEU A 38 7.60 6.52 11.66
N GLU A 39 8.41 7.52 11.32
CA GLU A 39 8.09 8.94 11.49
C GLU A 39 7.89 9.60 10.13
N ILE A 40 6.90 10.49 10.03
CA ILE A 40 6.53 11.15 8.77
C ILE A 40 6.85 12.64 8.89
N TYR A 41 7.86 13.09 8.15
CA TYR A 41 8.34 14.48 8.23
C TYR A 41 7.70 15.39 7.20
N LYS A 42 7.42 14.86 6.01
CA LYS A 42 6.94 15.67 4.89
C LYS A 42 6.14 14.82 3.93
N ILE A 43 5.01 15.36 3.48
CA ILE A 43 4.16 14.76 2.46
C ILE A 43 3.84 15.81 1.40
N LYS A 44 4.25 15.53 0.16
CA LYS A 44 3.89 16.29 -1.03
C LYS A 44 3.18 15.34 -1.98
N GLU A 45 1.94 15.66 -2.35
CA GLU A 45 1.16 14.89 -3.29
C GLU A 45 0.64 15.84 -4.37
N ASN A 46 0.75 15.44 -5.62
CA ASN A 46 0.14 16.12 -6.75
C ASN A 46 -1.01 15.23 -7.24
N SER A 47 -2.19 15.47 -6.68
CA SER A 47 -3.43 14.81 -7.07
C SER A 47 -4.28 15.79 -7.85
N MET A 48 -4.97 15.32 -8.91
CA MET A 48 -6.04 16.10 -9.55
C MET A 48 -7.17 16.47 -8.56
N PHE A 49 -7.26 15.76 -7.43
CA PHE A 49 -8.25 15.99 -6.38
C PHE A 49 -7.54 16.36 -5.08
N SER A 50 -7.58 17.64 -4.73
CA SER A 50 -6.88 18.19 -3.56
C SER A 50 -7.33 17.59 -2.23
N PHE A 51 -8.54 17.04 -2.14
CA PHE A 51 -9.08 16.48 -0.91
C PHE A 51 -8.55 15.07 -0.57
N PHE A 52 -8.08 14.28 -1.54
CA PHE A 52 -7.54 12.94 -1.24
C PHE A 52 -6.33 13.00 -0.31
N LYS A 53 -5.53 14.07 -0.43
CA LYS A 53 -4.45 14.34 0.50
C LYS A 53 -4.95 14.46 1.93
N GLU A 54 -6.05 15.16 2.14
CA GLU A 54 -6.63 15.36 3.47
C GLU A 54 -7.21 14.06 4.06
N LEU A 55 -7.60 13.09 3.22
CA LEU A 55 -8.19 11.81 3.63
C LEU A 55 -7.16 10.70 3.90
N ASN A 56 -5.92 10.85 3.41
CA ASN A 56 -4.88 9.85 3.62
C ASN A 56 -4.44 9.81 5.11
N PHE A 57 -4.56 8.64 5.76
CA PHE A 57 -4.17 8.48 7.17
C PHE A 57 -2.71 8.86 7.46
N LEU A 58 -1.78 8.67 6.53
CA LEU A 58 -0.40 9.12 6.72
C LEU A 58 -0.28 10.65 6.85
N ASN A 59 -1.18 11.44 6.26
CA ASN A 59 -1.26 12.90 6.49
C ASN A 59 -1.86 13.24 7.87
N MET A 60 -2.53 12.29 8.49
CA MET A 60 -3.14 12.47 9.81
C MET A 60 -2.20 12.07 10.96
N ILE A 61 -1.12 11.35 10.65
CA ILE A 61 -0.23 10.74 11.63
C ILE A 61 1.18 11.35 11.51
N ASP A 62 1.88 11.50 12.64
CA ASP A 62 3.28 11.95 12.64
C ASP A 62 4.24 10.78 12.89
N LYS A 63 3.77 9.76 13.63
CA LYS A 63 4.55 8.58 14.01
C LYS A 63 3.67 7.34 14.16
N ILE A 64 4.08 6.23 13.55
CA ILE A 64 3.46 4.92 13.71
C ILE A 64 4.52 3.96 14.26
N SER A 65 4.15 3.15 15.26
CA SER A 65 5.01 2.10 15.80
C SER A 65 4.42 0.73 15.46
N PHE A 66 4.93 0.10 14.41
CA PHE A 66 4.49 -1.22 13.97
C PHE A 66 5.07 -2.32 14.85
N LYS A 67 4.22 -3.27 15.25
CA LYS A 67 4.62 -4.51 15.91
C LYS A 67 4.94 -5.56 14.86
N LEU A 68 6.08 -6.23 15.01
CA LEU A 68 6.51 -7.30 14.11
C LEU A 68 6.32 -8.69 14.73
N ASP A 69 6.15 -9.68 13.87
CA ASP A 69 6.32 -11.10 14.20
C ASP A 69 7.74 -11.61 13.88
N GLU A 70 7.96 -12.91 14.06
CA GLU A 70 9.25 -13.57 13.82
C GLU A 70 9.74 -13.54 12.35
N PHE A 71 8.86 -13.20 11.41
CA PHE A 71 9.17 -13.07 9.98
C PHE A 71 9.27 -11.61 9.53
N ASP A 72 9.48 -10.67 10.46
CA ASP A 72 9.49 -9.23 10.23
C ASP A 72 8.18 -8.70 9.61
N ARG A 73 7.05 -9.40 9.75
CA ARG A 73 5.75 -8.95 9.22
C ARG A 73 5.07 -8.05 10.24
N VAL A 74 4.44 -7.00 9.77
CA VAL A 74 3.59 -6.15 10.61
C VAL A 74 2.32 -6.92 10.98
N VAL A 75 2.10 -7.08 12.28
CA VAL A 75 0.92 -7.78 12.84
C VAL A 75 0.10 -6.88 13.78
N GLY A 76 0.50 -5.63 13.96
CA GLY A 76 -0.19 -4.71 14.85
C GLY A 76 0.49 -3.34 14.94
N VAL A 77 -0.07 -2.47 15.76
CA VAL A 77 0.41 -1.10 15.99
C VAL A 77 0.45 -0.85 17.50
N ASN A 78 1.63 -0.54 18.03
CA ASN A 78 1.84 -0.39 19.47
C ASN A 78 1.14 0.87 20.03
N ASN A 79 1.08 1.95 19.25
CA ASN A 79 0.47 3.22 19.63
C ASN A 79 -0.92 3.41 19.00
N TYR A 80 -1.66 2.32 18.75
CA TYR A 80 -2.93 2.35 18.00
C TYR A 80 -3.99 3.27 18.64
N GLU A 81 -4.23 3.16 19.94
CA GLU A 81 -5.28 3.96 20.61
C GLU A 81 -5.00 5.47 20.51
N ASP A 82 -3.75 5.89 20.68
CA ASP A 82 -3.35 7.30 20.52
C ASP A 82 -3.57 7.78 19.08
N LEU A 83 -3.24 6.93 18.10
CA LEU A 83 -3.47 7.22 16.69
C LEU A 83 -4.96 7.31 16.38
N LYS A 84 -5.77 6.37 16.88
CA LYS A 84 -7.23 6.35 16.70
C LYS A 84 -7.86 7.67 17.15
N ILE A 85 -7.54 8.13 18.36
CA ILE A 85 -8.05 9.41 18.89
C ILE A 85 -7.62 10.60 18.01
N LYS A 86 -6.35 10.63 17.61
CA LYS A 86 -5.80 11.73 16.80
C LYS A 86 -6.42 11.79 15.40
N ILE A 87 -6.55 10.64 14.75
CA ILE A 87 -7.14 10.54 13.40
C ILE A 87 -8.62 10.92 13.46
N ARG A 88 -9.39 10.40 14.44
CA ARG A 88 -10.79 10.78 14.65
C ARG A 88 -11.00 12.28 14.79
N SER A 89 -10.17 12.91 15.61
CA SER A 89 -10.23 14.37 15.80
C SER A 89 -9.99 15.12 14.48
N LYS A 90 -9.07 14.63 13.63
CA LYS A 90 -8.82 15.21 12.30
C LYS A 90 -9.96 14.95 11.31
N LEU A 91 -10.58 13.77 11.34
CA LEU A 91 -11.74 13.43 10.52
C LEU A 91 -12.94 14.33 10.85
N ILE A 92 -13.26 14.53 12.13
CA ILE A 92 -14.34 15.46 12.55
C ILE A 92 -14.07 16.88 12.04
N LEU A 93 -12.84 17.38 12.18
CA LEU A 93 -12.47 18.69 11.66
C LEU A 93 -12.60 18.79 10.14
N LEU A 94 -12.33 17.69 9.43
CA LEU A 94 -12.46 17.61 7.98
C LEU A 94 -13.93 17.62 7.57
N GLU A 95 -14.79 16.92 8.30
CA GLU A 95 -16.23 16.86 8.08
C GLU A 95 -16.86 18.23 8.20
N ILE A 96 -16.53 18.97 9.27
CA ILE A 96 -16.97 20.36 9.47
C ILE A 96 -16.55 21.27 8.30
N LYS A 97 -15.32 21.10 7.79
CA LYS A 97 -14.80 21.90 6.67
C LYS A 97 -15.37 21.49 5.32
N ARG A 98 -15.73 20.21 5.17
CA ARG A 98 -16.13 19.58 3.92
C ARG A 98 -17.33 18.66 4.16
N PRO A 99 -18.51 19.20 4.51
CA PRO A 99 -19.68 18.39 4.83
C PRO A 99 -20.14 17.52 3.66
N LYS A 100 -19.81 17.90 2.42
CA LYS A 100 -20.07 17.10 1.21
C LYS A 100 -19.31 15.75 1.16
N LEU A 101 -18.37 15.52 2.06
CA LEU A 101 -17.57 14.28 2.16
C LEU A 101 -17.96 13.42 3.36
N GLU A 102 -19.05 13.73 4.06
CA GLU A 102 -19.53 13.02 5.27
C GLU A 102 -19.49 11.49 5.09
N GLU A 103 -20.11 10.95 4.04
CA GLU A 103 -20.12 9.50 3.78
C GLU A 103 -18.71 8.89 3.66
N ILE A 104 -17.76 9.61 3.04
CA ILE A 104 -16.37 9.13 2.89
C ILE A 104 -15.65 9.20 4.24
N ILE A 105 -15.92 10.24 5.03
CA ILE A 105 -15.33 10.43 6.35
C ILE A 105 -15.84 9.38 7.33
N GLU A 106 -17.14 9.09 7.33
CA GLU A 106 -17.73 8.00 8.10
C GLU A 106 -17.12 6.64 7.72
N PHE A 107 -16.94 6.39 6.42
CA PHE A 107 -16.26 5.18 5.94
C PHE A 107 -14.83 5.07 6.49
N LEU A 108 -14.06 6.16 6.52
CA LEU A 108 -12.72 6.17 7.10
C LEU A 108 -12.75 5.98 8.63
N ASP A 109 -13.72 6.56 9.33
CA ASP A 109 -13.83 6.36 10.78
C ASP A 109 -14.13 4.90 11.13
N GLN A 110 -14.95 4.21 10.32
CA GLN A 110 -15.19 2.77 10.48
C GLN A 110 -13.91 1.94 10.35
N LYS A 111 -12.95 2.36 9.52
CA LYS A 111 -11.63 1.70 9.41
C LYS A 111 -10.77 1.85 10.66
N LEU A 112 -11.12 2.75 11.58
CA LEU A 112 -10.44 2.92 12.86
C LEU A 112 -11.05 2.07 13.97
N GLU A 113 -12.06 1.24 13.70
CA GLU A 113 -12.65 0.41 14.76
C GLU A 113 -11.77 -0.77 15.15
N LYS A 114 -11.07 -1.36 14.18
CA LYS A 114 -10.18 -2.49 14.38
C LYS A 114 -8.80 -2.19 13.83
N VAL A 115 -7.76 -2.68 14.51
CA VAL A 115 -6.37 -2.45 14.10
C VAL A 115 -6.09 -3.09 12.75
N GLU A 116 -6.74 -4.21 12.45
CA GLU A 116 -6.62 -4.91 11.18
C GLU A 116 -7.16 -4.07 10.01
N ASP A 117 -8.34 -3.46 10.15
CA ASP A 117 -8.93 -2.58 9.13
C ASP A 117 -8.11 -1.31 8.90
N PHE A 118 -7.53 -0.77 9.98
CA PHE A 118 -6.61 0.36 9.92
C PHE A 118 -5.30 -0.02 9.20
N LEU A 119 -4.72 -1.17 9.54
CA LEU A 119 -3.53 -1.68 8.88
C LEU A 119 -3.78 -1.91 7.40
N ASP A 120 -4.90 -2.54 7.02
CA ASP A 120 -5.29 -2.73 5.62
C ASP A 120 -5.32 -1.38 4.88
N SER A 121 -5.90 -0.35 5.49
CA SER A 121 -5.97 1.00 4.91
C SER A 121 -4.61 1.68 4.77
N ILE A 122 -3.69 1.44 5.72
CA ILE A 122 -2.32 1.95 5.65
C ILE A 122 -1.48 1.18 4.62
N PHE A 123 -1.72 -0.13 4.47
CA PHE A 123 -1.02 -0.99 3.51
C PHE A 123 -1.47 -0.81 2.06
N GLU A 124 -2.65 -0.22 1.82
CA GLU A 124 -3.03 0.29 0.49
C GLU A 124 -2.03 1.32 -0.06
N ILE A 125 -1.21 1.92 0.82
CA ILE A 125 -0.11 2.80 0.43
C ILE A 125 1.08 1.93 0.03
N ASP A 126 1.27 1.79 -1.28
CA ASP A 126 2.16 0.80 -1.90
C ASP A 126 3.57 0.71 -1.29
N PHE A 127 4.15 1.84 -0.87
CA PHE A 127 5.50 1.82 -0.27
C PHE A 127 5.54 1.19 1.12
N ILE A 128 4.46 1.28 1.91
CA ILE A 128 4.39 0.72 3.27
C ILE A 128 4.36 -0.80 3.16
N ASP A 129 3.50 -1.36 2.30
CA ASP A 129 3.50 -2.81 2.02
C ASP A 129 4.86 -3.21 1.49
N PHE A 130 5.37 -2.52 0.46
CA PHE A 130 6.65 -2.90 -0.14
C PHE A 130 7.79 -2.91 0.88
N LEU A 131 7.88 -1.92 1.77
CA LEU A 131 8.95 -1.86 2.78
C LEU A 131 8.79 -2.90 3.90
N PHE A 132 7.59 -3.10 4.43
CA PHE A 132 7.36 -3.75 5.73
C PHE A 132 6.59 -5.08 5.67
N CYS A 133 6.53 -5.68 4.50
CA CYS A 133 5.83 -6.93 4.23
C CYS A 133 6.50 -8.23 4.73
N GLY A 134 7.57 -8.14 5.53
CA GLY A 134 8.33 -9.28 6.05
C GLY A 134 9.27 -9.96 5.06
N ASN A 135 9.96 -11.01 5.55
CA ASN A 135 11.13 -11.63 4.89
C ASN A 135 10.90 -13.07 4.39
N LEU A 136 9.65 -13.50 4.23
CA LEU A 136 9.31 -14.81 3.68
C LEU A 136 9.66 -14.90 2.18
N GLU A 137 10.36 -15.96 1.78
CA GLU A 137 10.72 -16.22 0.37
C GLU A 137 9.50 -16.31 -0.55
N LYS A 138 8.41 -16.88 -0.06
CA LYS A 138 7.13 -16.92 -0.78
C LYS A 138 6.00 -16.54 0.16
N ARG A 139 5.15 -15.61 -0.26
CA ARG A 139 3.95 -15.24 0.49
C ARG A 139 2.79 -14.90 -0.44
N LYS A 140 1.58 -15.00 0.12
CA LYS A 140 0.35 -14.56 -0.53
C LYS A 140 -0.12 -13.25 0.11
N ASN A 141 -0.31 -12.21 -0.70
CA ASN A 141 -1.12 -11.06 -0.27
C ASN A 141 -2.55 -11.32 -0.75
N ARG A 142 -3.48 -11.44 0.20
CA ARG A 142 -4.87 -11.82 -0.08
C ARG A 142 -5.77 -10.65 -0.48
N ASN A 143 -5.34 -9.42 -0.16
CA ASN A 143 -6.12 -8.19 -0.34
C ASN A 143 -5.37 -7.24 -1.27
N PHE A 144 -4.99 -7.70 -2.46
CA PHE A 144 -4.38 -6.81 -3.44
C PHE A 144 -5.46 -6.04 -4.22
N TYR A 145 -5.50 -4.73 -3.98
CA TYR A 145 -6.33 -3.77 -4.71
C TYR A 145 -5.59 -3.29 -5.97
N GLY A 146 -6.29 -3.19 -7.10
CA GLY A 146 -5.70 -2.67 -8.35
C GLY A 146 -5.68 -3.64 -9.52
N VAL A 147 -6.30 -4.81 -9.41
CA VAL A 147 -6.67 -5.63 -10.58
C VAL A 147 -8.07 -5.26 -11.06
N LYS A 148 -8.98 -5.00 -10.12
CA LYS A 148 -10.34 -4.51 -10.40
C LYS A 148 -10.74 -3.55 -9.27
N PRO A 149 -11.57 -2.51 -9.53
CA PRO A 149 -11.82 -1.45 -8.55
C PRO A 149 -12.46 -1.89 -7.22
N VAL A 150 -13.22 -2.99 -7.21
CA VAL A 150 -14.02 -3.42 -6.05
C VAL A 150 -13.78 -4.89 -5.69
N GLU A 151 -12.82 -5.55 -6.33
CA GLU A 151 -12.55 -6.96 -6.07
C GLU A 151 -11.09 -7.21 -5.70
N ASN A 152 -10.89 -7.88 -4.57
CA ASN A 152 -9.57 -8.28 -4.09
C ASN A 152 -9.07 -9.49 -4.86
N PHE A 153 -7.82 -9.48 -5.29
CA PHE A 153 -7.16 -10.65 -5.84
C PHE A 153 -6.08 -11.12 -4.88
N GLU A 154 -5.94 -12.44 -4.73
CA GLU A 154 -4.73 -12.98 -4.12
C GLU A 154 -3.58 -12.90 -5.13
N ILE A 155 -2.46 -12.34 -4.69
CA ILE A 155 -1.22 -12.30 -5.45
C ILE A 155 -0.13 -13.11 -4.74
N LEU A 156 0.72 -13.75 -5.52
CA LEU A 156 1.93 -14.39 -5.06
C LEU A 156 3.09 -13.39 -5.14
N ILE A 157 3.82 -13.28 -4.05
CA ILE A 157 5.05 -12.49 -3.97
C ILE A 157 6.19 -13.44 -3.66
N GLU A 158 7.13 -13.54 -4.58
CA GLU A 158 8.34 -14.31 -4.44
C GLU A 158 9.53 -13.38 -4.20
N MET A 159 10.27 -13.62 -3.12
CA MET A 159 11.46 -12.87 -2.76
C MET A 159 12.68 -13.79 -2.83
N LYS A 160 13.73 -13.31 -3.51
CA LYS A 160 15.04 -13.92 -3.50
C LYS A 160 16.05 -12.96 -2.88
N LYS A 161 16.77 -13.42 -1.85
CA LYS A 161 17.83 -12.67 -1.21
C LYS A 161 19.20 -13.14 -1.70
N GLU A 162 19.98 -12.22 -2.23
CA GLU A 162 21.35 -12.46 -2.68
C GLU A 162 22.25 -11.34 -2.17
N ASN A 163 23.25 -11.69 -1.37
CA ASN A 163 24.15 -10.73 -0.74
C ASN A 163 23.39 -9.62 0.01
N SER A 164 23.55 -8.37 -0.41
CA SER A 164 22.90 -7.21 0.17
C SER A 164 21.66 -6.76 -0.61
N GLN A 165 21.08 -7.62 -1.43
CA GLN A 165 19.90 -7.32 -2.25
C GLN A 165 18.75 -8.29 -1.98
N GLU A 166 17.53 -7.75 -1.95
CA GLU A 166 16.28 -8.51 -1.95
C GLU A 166 15.53 -8.19 -3.24
N ASN A 167 15.30 -9.20 -4.07
CA ASN A 167 14.59 -9.10 -5.33
C ASN A 167 13.20 -9.70 -5.18
N PHE A 168 12.17 -8.99 -5.65
CA PHE A 168 10.77 -9.37 -5.51
C PHE A 168 10.13 -9.54 -6.89
N ILE A 169 9.31 -10.57 -7.05
CA ILE A 169 8.46 -10.79 -8.21
C ILE A 169 7.02 -10.91 -7.74
N TYR A 170 6.13 -10.16 -8.38
CA TYR A 170 4.70 -10.12 -8.10
C TYR A 170 3.94 -10.76 -9.26
N SER A 171 3.01 -11.66 -8.93
CA SER A 171 2.17 -12.35 -9.92
C SER A 171 0.80 -12.70 -9.35
N LEU A 172 -0.20 -12.91 -10.21
CA LEU A 172 -1.49 -13.44 -9.78
C LEU A 172 -1.37 -14.88 -9.29
N GLU A 173 -2.04 -15.17 -8.17
CA GLU A 173 -2.17 -16.54 -7.70
C GLU A 173 -3.19 -17.29 -8.59
N LYS A 174 -2.76 -18.42 -9.17
CA LYS A 174 -3.52 -19.13 -10.20
C LYS A 174 -4.84 -19.73 -9.71
N GLU A 175 -4.88 -20.30 -8.51
CA GLU A 175 -6.11 -20.87 -7.94
C GLU A 175 -7.14 -19.79 -7.62
N SER A 176 -6.69 -18.68 -7.03
CA SER A 176 -7.50 -17.48 -6.78
C SER A 176 -8.09 -16.93 -8.07
N LEU A 177 -7.27 -16.80 -9.12
CA LEU A 177 -7.72 -16.38 -10.44
C LEU A 177 -8.76 -17.35 -11.02
N ASN A 178 -8.48 -18.65 -11.02
CA ASN A 178 -9.39 -19.67 -11.54
C ASN A 178 -10.76 -19.64 -10.84
N LYS A 179 -10.78 -19.50 -9.51
CA LYS A 179 -12.03 -19.37 -8.73
C LYS A 179 -12.86 -18.16 -9.17
N LYS A 180 -12.22 -17.04 -9.49
CA LYS A 180 -12.91 -15.85 -9.99
C LYS A 180 -13.43 -16.02 -11.42
N LEU A 181 -12.62 -16.60 -12.30
CA LEU A 181 -12.97 -16.80 -13.70
C LEU A 181 -14.10 -17.83 -13.89
N LEU A 182 -14.24 -18.79 -12.97
CA LEU A 182 -15.26 -19.83 -13.02
C LEU A 182 -16.70 -19.27 -13.10
N LYS A 183 -16.98 -18.13 -12.46
CA LYS A 183 -18.32 -17.50 -12.51
C LYS A 183 -18.70 -17.09 -13.92
N TYR A 184 -17.77 -16.49 -14.67
CA TYR A 184 -17.99 -16.09 -16.06
C TYR A 184 -18.24 -17.30 -16.95
N TYR A 185 -17.48 -18.38 -16.73
CA TYR A 185 -17.69 -19.63 -17.46
C TYR A 185 -19.08 -20.24 -17.21
N ILE A 186 -19.50 -20.35 -15.94
CA ILE A 186 -20.81 -20.90 -15.56
C ILE A 186 -21.96 -20.07 -16.15
N ASN A 187 -21.79 -18.75 -16.21
CA ASN A 187 -22.82 -17.83 -16.72
C ASN A 187 -22.81 -17.65 -18.24
N ASN A 188 -21.92 -18.35 -18.98
CA ASN A 188 -21.69 -18.12 -20.43
C ASN A 188 -21.33 -16.65 -20.76
N GLU A 189 -20.59 -15.99 -19.88
CA GLU A 189 -20.10 -14.62 -20.09
C GLU A 189 -18.70 -14.62 -20.73
N LYS A 190 -18.32 -13.50 -21.36
CA LYS A 190 -16.96 -13.31 -21.87
C LYS A 190 -15.98 -13.31 -20.70
N ILE A 191 -15.03 -14.26 -20.70
CA ILE A 191 -14.00 -14.38 -19.67
C ILE A 191 -13.03 -13.18 -19.76
N PRO A 192 -12.86 -12.40 -18.69
CA PRO A 192 -11.91 -11.28 -18.67
C PRO A 192 -10.46 -11.78 -18.54
N ASN A 193 -9.50 -10.98 -19.04
CA ASN A 193 -8.08 -11.23 -18.84
C ASN A 193 -7.55 -10.33 -17.72
N TYR A 194 -7.26 -10.94 -16.56
CA TYR A 194 -6.70 -10.26 -15.40
C TYR A 194 -5.20 -10.49 -15.33
N PHE A 195 -4.46 -9.46 -14.93
CA PHE A 195 -3.01 -9.56 -14.78
C PHE A 195 -2.50 -8.79 -13.56
N VAL A 196 -1.39 -9.28 -13.01
CA VAL A 196 -0.52 -8.60 -12.06
C VAL A 196 0.89 -9.01 -12.43
N GLU A 197 1.73 -8.02 -12.72
CA GLU A 197 3.14 -8.20 -13.04
C GLU A 197 3.93 -7.12 -12.34
N GLY A 198 4.90 -7.51 -11.52
CA GLY A 198 5.73 -6.50 -10.86
C GLY A 198 7.09 -7.03 -10.44
N LYS A 199 8.01 -6.09 -10.29
CA LYS A 199 9.37 -6.33 -9.83
C LYS A 199 9.75 -5.28 -8.80
N GLY A 200 10.31 -5.76 -7.70
CA GLY A 200 10.86 -4.91 -6.65
C GLY A 200 12.32 -5.25 -6.40
N VAL A 201 13.10 -4.26 -5.99
CA VAL A 201 14.45 -4.46 -5.47
C VAL A 201 14.67 -3.60 -4.23
N LYS A 202 15.30 -4.16 -3.21
CA LYS A 202 15.81 -3.43 -2.04
C LYS A 202 17.31 -3.67 -1.93
N ILE A 203 18.09 -2.61 -1.78
CA ILE A 203 19.54 -2.65 -1.65
C ILE A 203 19.92 -2.19 -0.25
N TYR A 204 20.72 -2.99 0.43
CA TYR A 204 21.17 -2.76 1.79
C TYR A 204 22.69 -2.58 1.86
N LEU A 205 23.15 -1.94 2.93
CA LEU A 205 24.56 -1.90 3.34
C LEU A 205 24.58 -1.97 4.87
N ASN A 206 25.31 -2.92 5.44
CA ASN A 206 25.37 -3.15 6.89
C ASN A 206 23.98 -3.23 7.54
N ASN A 207 23.06 -3.98 6.94
CA ASN A 207 21.65 -4.11 7.34
C ASN A 207 20.80 -2.83 7.31
N VAL A 208 21.33 -1.74 6.72
CA VAL A 208 20.59 -0.49 6.54
C VAL A 208 20.15 -0.37 5.09
N LEU A 209 18.87 -0.11 4.86
CA LEU A 209 18.33 0.13 3.52
C LEU A 209 19.02 1.36 2.92
N GLN A 210 19.57 1.23 1.71
CA GLN A 210 20.20 2.31 0.94
C GLN A 210 19.25 2.84 -0.12
N SER A 211 18.62 1.92 -0.85
CA SER A 211 17.60 2.26 -1.82
C SER A 211 16.61 1.13 -2.04
N ALA A 212 15.43 1.46 -2.55
CA ALA A 212 14.47 0.48 -3.03
C ALA A 212 13.73 1.00 -4.26
N LYS A 213 13.38 0.10 -5.17
CA LYS A 213 12.57 0.41 -6.36
C LYS A 213 11.47 -0.62 -6.52
N LEU A 214 10.26 -0.18 -6.85
CA LEU A 214 9.14 -1.04 -7.22
C LEU A 214 8.56 -0.57 -8.55
N GLU A 215 8.32 -1.51 -9.45
CA GLU A 215 7.50 -1.33 -10.64
C GLU A 215 6.42 -2.42 -10.62
N LEU A 216 5.16 -2.02 -10.64
CA LEU A 216 4.03 -2.94 -10.59
C LEU A 216 2.96 -2.48 -11.58
N ARG A 217 2.44 -3.43 -12.36
CA ARG A 217 1.36 -3.23 -13.32
C ARG A 217 0.28 -4.26 -13.04
N SER A 218 -0.97 -3.84 -12.98
CA SER A 218 -2.08 -4.74 -12.69
C SER A 218 -3.38 -4.25 -13.31
N GLY A 219 -4.30 -5.17 -13.62
CA GLY A 219 -5.57 -4.75 -14.20
C GLY A 219 -6.43 -5.85 -14.80
N GLU A 220 -7.51 -5.41 -15.44
CA GLU A 220 -8.33 -6.14 -16.39
C GLU A 220 -8.05 -5.54 -17.77
N GLU A 221 -7.43 -6.31 -18.67
CA GLU A 221 -7.05 -5.82 -19.99
C GLU A 221 -8.21 -5.10 -20.69
N GLU A 222 -7.88 -4.01 -21.39
CA GLU A 222 -8.82 -3.15 -22.14
C GLU A 222 -9.85 -2.38 -21.29
N LYS A 223 -9.94 -2.62 -19.98
CA LYS A 223 -10.94 -1.97 -19.11
C LYS A 223 -10.34 -1.12 -18.01
N PHE A 224 -9.33 -1.66 -17.33
CA PHE A 224 -8.72 -1.05 -16.18
C PHE A 224 -7.28 -1.48 -16.05
N GLU A 225 -6.38 -0.52 -15.90
CA GLU A 225 -4.97 -0.78 -15.68
C GLU A 225 -4.42 0.19 -14.65
N ARG A 226 -3.56 -0.31 -13.78
CA ARG A 226 -2.86 0.44 -12.75
C ARG A 226 -1.36 0.20 -12.91
N GLU A 227 -0.59 1.28 -12.96
CA GLU A 227 0.87 1.27 -12.91
C GLU A 227 1.35 1.98 -11.64
N ILE A 228 2.31 1.38 -10.95
CA ILE A 228 2.95 1.94 -9.76
C ILE A 228 4.45 1.95 -10.01
N HIS A 229 5.06 3.12 -9.81
CA HIS A 229 6.50 3.29 -9.78
C HIS A 229 6.87 3.88 -8.42
N LEU A 230 7.76 3.20 -7.70
CA LEU A 230 8.32 3.70 -6.44
C LEU A 230 9.83 3.74 -6.53
N ASN A 231 10.40 4.79 -5.96
CA ASN A 231 11.82 4.91 -5.67
C ASN A 231 11.98 5.42 -4.23
N ILE A 232 12.86 4.77 -3.49
CA ILE A 232 13.17 5.05 -2.09
C ILE A 232 14.67 5.22 -2.00
N GLU A 233 15.11 6.35 -1.46
CA GLU A 233 16.51 6.72 -1.36
C GLU A 233 16.81 7.16 0.06
N LYS A 234 17.93 6.69 0.61
CA LYS A 234 18.42 7.17 1.90
C LYS A 234 18.86 8.63 1.78
N GLU A 235 18.44 9.47 2.75
CA GLU A 235 18.86 10.87 2.89
C GLU A 235 20.15 11.02 3.71
#